data_AF-A0A9Q1BTZ6-F1
#
_entry.id   AF-A0A9Q1BTZ6-F1
#
_cell.length_a   1.000
_cell.length_b   1.000
_cell.length_c   1.000
_cell.angle_alpha   90.00
_cell.angle_beta   90.00
_cell.angle_gamma   90.00
#
_symmetry.space_group_name_H-M   'P 1'
#
loop_
_entity.id
_entity.type
_entity.pdbx_description
1 polymer ?
#
loop_
_entity_poly.entity_id
_entity_poly.type
_entity_poly.pdbx_seq_one_letter_code
_entity_poly.pdbx_strand_id
1 'polypeptide(L)'
;MKNLVEYVQIQQSLRSDQMRECYGSSKQLRVTAYCFKCNDFLCQDCHNFHVKNKLLKDHQKHTLSLEDIESKRITIEKLASMRDAPRCLTHPEKVSELYCKTCDNLPVCMACMLGVHKGHDLHEVRALAKSKREMLAQKLETLEKVYKERNLTIPGQAKEKLLSNAKSEKEISLKMYESKVKKTKTEIDDVEKRREEIQLEKQNTEKQIFDSLQIEKEKEIEMVNKKYEELIKLKTIESSNLLKDRESSVERELAQLIKRLEHFNRDKEELLESIKIELNKNLKDIEAIEDHFENTNKRFRNLQALASSIIASENDWTAALCIPDVEAAADNLLKDLKKVFPELQTLCDMTIHYTQSSFGKSSISEEIETEIILNNTYYNINGLTSSGEGSIVISGCPTERKQAFIIVIDVNGKIIREKKITSGVNGPWHTCASLSQTKVATVCQPNTVGIYDIYDNSYTKRNISDVISSWPKDRFVKCVATDPVNNHILVGCRDIRDVYVFDDQLNYLRILTLPEMIK
;
A
#
# COMPACT_ATOMS: atom_id res chain seq x y z
N MET A 1 -44.05 -12.25 4.58
CA MET A 1 -43.92 -10.81 4.94
C MET A 1 -45.13 -10.20 5.65
N LYS A 2 -46.39 -10.52 5.31
CA LYS A 2 -47.57 -9.78 5.82
C LYS A 2 -47.71 -9.76 7.36
N ASN A 3 -47.51 -10.89 8.05
CA ASN A 3 -47.71 -10.99 9.51
C ASN A 3 -46.62 -10.28 10.35
N LEU A 4 -45.35 -10.35 9.95
CA LEU A 4 -44.25 -9.66 10.65
C LEU A 4 -44.27 -8.15 10.38
N VAL A 5 -44.64 -7.74 9.16
CA VAL A 5 -44.80 -6.33 8.80
C VAL A 5 -45.98 -5.70 9.55
N GLU A 6 -47.13 -6.38 9.61
CA GLU A 6 -48.29 -5.97 10.39
C GLU A 6 -47.93 -5.79 11.88
N TYR A 7 -47.13 -6.69 12.43
CA TYR A 7 -46.65 -6.57 13.80
C TYR A 7 -45.75 -5.34 14.02
N VAL A 8 -44.78 -5.12 13.13
CA VAL A 8 -43.91 -3.93 13.18
C VAL A 8 -44.74 -2.64 13.06
N GLN A 9 -45.78 -2.64 12.23
CA GLN A 9 -46.71 -1.52 12.10
C GLN A 9 -47.53 -1.26 13.36
N ILE A 10 -48.02 -2.32 14.02
CA ILE A 10 -48.72 -2.21 15.31
C ILE A 10 -47.76 -1.64 16.37
N GLN A 11 -46.52 -2.14 16.47
CA GLN A 11 -45.52 -1.62 17.40
C GLN A 11 -45.19 -0.15 17.14
N GLN A 12 -44.98 0.23 15.88
CA GLN A 12 -44.72 1.61 15.49
C GLN A 12 -45.89 2.52 15.87
N SER A 13 -47.11 2.06 15.64
CA SER A 13 -48.33 2.81 15.96
C SER A 13 -48.51 3.03 17.46
N LEU A 14 -48.17 2.03 18.28
CA LEU A 14 -48.24 2.13 19.74
C LEU A 14 -47.11 3.00 20.32
N ARG A 15 -45.92 2.99 19.71
CA ARG A 15 -44.76 3.81 20.13
C ARG A 15 -44.86 5.27 19.68
N SER A 16 -45.54 5.52 18.56
CA SER A 16 -45.75 6.87 18.04
C SER A 16 -46.88 7.56 18.80
N ASP A 17 -46.80 8.88 19.01
CA ASP A 17 -47.91 9.70 19.51
C ASP A 17 -49.02 9.92 18.45
N GLN A 18 -49.20 8.97 17.53
CA GLN A 18 -50.24 9.04 16.50
C GLN A 18 -51.62 8.80 17.11
N MET A 19 -52.55 9.69 16.76
CA MET A 19 -53.97 9.52 17.07
C MET A 19 -54.58 8.52 16.09
N ARG A 20 -55.22 7.47 16.61
CA ARG A 20 -55.95 6.47 15.82
C ARG A 20 -57.37 6.33 16.35
N GLU A 21 -58.26 5.86 15.49
CA GLU A 21 -59.61 5.53 15.92
C GLU A 21 -59.56 4.38 16.92
N CYS A 22 -60.16 4.57 18.09
CA CYS A 22 -60.27 3.54 19.12
C CYS A 22 -61.53 2.71 18.88
N TYR A 23 -61.40 1.39 18.82
CA TYR A 23 -62.52 0.47 18.60
C TYR A 23 -63.66 0.63 19.60
N GLY A 24 -63.33 0.83 20.89
CA GLY A 24 -64.33 0.88 21.95
C GLY A 24 -65.03 2.23 22.11
N SER A 25 -64.45 3.33 21.60
CA SER A 25 -65.01 4.67 21.75
C SER A 25 -65.30 5.39 20.43
N SER A 26 -64.91 4.81 19.29
CA SER A 26 -65.06 5.35 17.93
C SER A 26 -64.57 6.79 17.79
N LYS A 27 -63.58 7.16 18.59
CA LYS A 27 -62.94 8.49 18.62
C LYS A 27 -61.48 8.36 18.25
N GLN A 28 -60.95 9.36 17.55
CA GLN A 28 -59.51 9.49 17.34
C GLN A 28 -58.83 9.87 18.66
N LEU A 29 -58.11 8.92 19.25
CA LEU A 29 -57.44 9.06 20.54
C LEU A 29 -56.03 8.47 20.46
N ARG A 30 -55.18 8.81 21.43
CA ARG A 30 -53.89 8.15 21.60
C ARG A 30 -54.15 6.69 21.99
N VAL A 31 -53.65 5.78 21.17
CA VAL A 31 -53.80 4.34 21.39
C VAL A 31 -52.66 3.83 22.26
N THR A 32 -52.99 3.00 23.24
CA THR A 32 -52.01 2.47 24.20
C THR A 32 -52.01 0.95 24.25
N ALA A 33 -52.92 0.29 23.53
CA ALA A 33 -52.91 -1.15 23.32
C ALA A 33 -53.53 -1.54 21.97
N TYR A 34 -53.27 -2.78 21.55
CA TYR A 34 -53.91 -3.44 20.41
C TYR A 34 -54.47 -4.78 20.85
N CYS A 35 -55.72 -5.09 20.52
CA CYS A 35 -56.33 -6.37 20.85
C CYS A 35 -56.48 -7.24 19.59
N PHE A 36 -55.79 -8.38 19.56
CA PHE A 36 -55.82 -9.31 18.43
C PHE A 36 -57.18 -10.02 18.25
N LYS A 37 -58.03 -10.08 19.27
CA LYS A 37 -59.42 -10.57 19.13
C LYS A 37 -60.36 -9.53 18.54
N CYS A 38 -60.19 -8.26 18.89
CA CYS A 38 -60.95 -7.16 18.30
C CYS A 38 -60.39 -6.74 16.94
N ASN A 39 -59.16 -7.17 16.63
CA ASN A 39 -58.39 -6.76 15.47
C ASN A 39 -58.29 -5.24 15.30
N ASP A 40 -58.09 -4.53 16.42
CA ASP A 40 -58.11 -3.07 16.43
C ASP A 40 -57.40 -2.46 17.65
N PHE A 41 -57.12 -1.16 17.56
CA PHE A 41 -56.45 -0.36 18.58
C PHE A 41 -57.40 0.11 19.70
N LEU A 42 -56.83 0.24 20.89
CA LEU A 42 -57.53 0.66 22.11
C LEU A 42 -56.83 1.88 22.71
N CYS A 43 -57.60 2.90 23.09
CA CYS A 43 -57.12 3.96 23.97
C CYS A 43 -56.98 3.45 25.40
N GLN A 44 -56.38 4.27 26.28
CA GLN A 44 -56.11 3.87 27.67
C GLN A 44 -57.35 3.40 28.43
N ASP A 45 -58.49 4.07 28.26
CA ASP A 45 -59.72 3.70 28.95
C ASP A 45 -60.30 2.38 28.43
N CYS A 46 -60.29 2.19 27.10
CA CYS A 46 -60.76 0.96 26.47
C CYS A 46 -59.83 -0.23 26.79
N HIS A 47 -58.53 -0.01 26.88
CA HIS A 47 -57.56 -0.99 27.33
C HIS A 47 -57.81 -1.40 28.79
N ASN A 48 -57.98 -0.42 29.69
CA ASN A 48 -58.29 -0.67 31.10
C ASN A 48 -59.59 -1.46 31.26
N PHE A 49 -60.60 -1.18 30.45
CA PHE A 49 -61.86 -1.93 30.42
C PHE A 49 -61.66 -3.38 29.93
N HIS A 50 -60.87 -3.59 28.88
CA HIS A 50 -60.52 -4.93 28.37
C HIS A 50 -59.81 -5.79 29.41
N VAL A 51 -58.90 -5.20 30.19
CA VAL A 51 -58.09 -5.95 31.16
C VAL A 51 -58.83 -6.17 32.49
N LYS A 52 -59.68 -5.24 32.93
CA LYS A 52 -60.34 -5.30 34.25
C LYS A 52 -61.73 -5.94 34.23
N ASN A 53 -62.42 -5.99 33.09
CA ASN A 53 -63.77 -6.52 33.01
C ASN A 53 -63.78 -8.06 32.95
N LYS A 54 -64.53 -8.69 33.86
CA LYS A 54 -64.66 -10.17 33.92
C LYS A 54 -65.22 -10.78 32.63
N LEU A 55 -66.02 -10.04 31.86
CA LEU A 55 -66.59 -10.49 30.59
C LEU A 55 -65.57 -10.52 29.43
N LEU A 56 -64.47 -9.76 29.55
CA LEU A 56 -63.42 -9.65 28.53
C LEU A 56 -62.13 -10.38 28.92
N LYS A 57 -62.18 -11.28 29.92
CA LYS A 57 -61.03 -12.08 30.38
C LYS A 57 -60.31 -12.80 29.25
N ASP A 58 -61.06 -13.26 28.26
CA ASP A 58 -60.50 -13.93 27.09
C ASP A 58 -59.62 -12.96 26.29
N HIS A 59 -60.05 -11.71 26.10
CA HIS A 59 -59.32 -10.69 25.35
C HIS A 59 -58.02 -10.26 26.04
N GLN A 60 -57.93 -10.36 27.37
CA GLN A 60 -56.74 -9.99 28.15
C GLN A 60 -55.48 -10.73 27.66
N LYS A 61 -55.62 -12.01 27.30
CA LYS A 61 -54.50 -12.84 26.80
C LYS A 61 -54.11 -12.53 25.36
N HIS A 62 -54.96 -11.79 24.64
CA HIS A 62 -54.78 -11.40 23.24
C HIS A 62 -54.58 -9.89 23.08
N THR A 63 -54.17 -9.20 24.14
CA THR A 63 -53.97 -7.75 24.12
C THR A 63 -52.49 -7.42 24.32
N LEU A 64 -51.96 -6.63 23.40
CA LEU A 64 -50.61 -6.11 23.43
C LEU A 64 -50.64 -4.64 23.88
N SER A 65 -50.01 -4.32 24.99
CA SER A 65 -49.95 -2.95 25.53
C SER A 65 -48.64 -2.23 25.20
N LEU A 66 -48.64 -0.90 25.29
CA LEU A 66 -47.42 -0.09 25.21
C LEU A 66 -46.41 -0.47 26.30
N GLU A 67 -46.88 -0.83 27.51
CA GLU A 67 -46.04 -1.27 28.63
C GLU A 67 -45.32 -2.60 28.34
N ASP A 68 -46.00 -3.53 27.66
CA ASP A 68 -45.36 -4.76 27.16
C ASP A 68 -44.21 -4.41 26.18
N ILE A 69 -44.40 -3.40 25.34
CA ILE A 69 -43.43 -2.99 24.31
C ILE A 69 -42.23 -2.27 24.92
N GLU A 70 -42.46 -1.36 25.86
CA GLU A 70 -41.42 -0.56 26.51
C GLU A 70 -40.55 -1.39 27.45
N SER A 71 -41.12 -2.43 28.08
CA SER A 71 -40.37 -3.35 28.94
C SER A 71 -39.37 -4.25 28.19
N LYS A 72 -39.29 -4.18 26.85
CA LYS A 72 -38.43 -5.00 25.97
C LYS A 72 -38.56 -6.52 26.21
N ARG A 73 -39.65 -6.97 26.84
CA ARG A 73 -39.91 -8.38 27.20
C ARG A 73 -40.83 -9.11 26.21
N ILE A 74 -41.12 -8.51 25.06
CA ILE A 74 -41.93 -9.18 24.04
C ILE A 74 -41.05 -10.10 23.21
N THR A 75 -41.13 -11.39 23.51
CA THR A 75 -40.66 -12.46 22.63
C THR A 75 -41.73 -12.77 21.58
N ILE A 76 -41.33 -13.39 20.47
CA ILE A 76 -42.27 -13.86 19.44
C ILE A 76 -43.20 -14.93 19.99
N GLU A 77 -42.76 -15.73 20.97
CA GLU A 77 -43.62 -16.64 21.71
C GLU A 77 -44.75 -15.92 22.44
N LYS A 78 -44.47 -14.79 23.11
CA LYS A 78 -45.51 -13.99 23.78
C LYS A 78 -46.47 -13.34 22.79
N LEU A 79 -46.04 -13.06 21.56
CA LEU A 79 -46.92 -12.57 20.48
C LEU A 79 -47.73 -13.67 19.83
N ALA A 80 -47.12 -14.83 19.63
CA ALA A 80 -47.75 -16.01 19.07
C ALA A 80 -48.85 -16.53 19.99
N SER A 81 -48.66 -16.45 21.31
CA SER A 81 -49.69 -16.82 22.30
C SER A 81 -50.85 -15.81 22.37
N MET A 82 -50.63 -14.58 21.92
CA MET A 82 -51.67 -13.54 21.82
C MET A 82 -52.52 -13.66 20.55
N ARG A 83 -52.22 -14.57 19.61
CA ARG A 83 -53.05 -14.83 18.43
C ARG A 83 -53.76 -16.17 18.55
N ASP A 84 -55.05 -16.19 18.24
CA ASP A 84 -55.80 -17.45 18.10
C ASP A 84 -55.31 -18.21 16.86
N ALA A 85 -55.43 -19.54 16.89
CA ALA A 85 -55.24 -20.34 15.69
C ALA A 85 -56.19 -19.86 14.57
N PRO A 86 -55.72 -19.72 13.32
CA PRO A 86 -56.51 -19.18 12.24
C PRO A 86 -57.78 -20.00 12.04
N ARG A 87 -58.92 -19.32 11.98
CA ARG A 87 -60.22 -19.93 11.69
C ARG A 87 -60.42 -20.08 10.19
N CYS A 88 -61.18 -21.07 9.80
CA CYS A 88 -61.44 -21.32 8.39
C CYS A 88 -62.32 -20.20 7.82
N LEU A 89 -61.93 -19.64 6.66
CA LEU A 89 -62.70 -18.57 6.02
C LEU A 89 -64.11 -19.01 5.59
N THR A 90 -64.28 -20.28 5.24
CA THR A 90 -65.57 -20.85 4.83
C THR A 90 -66.39 -21.36 6.02
N HIS A 91 -65.72 -21.68 7.13
CA HIS A 91 -66.33 -22.20 8.36
C HIS A 91 -65.75 -21.45 9.56
N PRO A 92 -66.17 -20.19 9.82
CA PRO A 92 -65.57 -19.33 10.84
C PRO A 92 -65.60 -19.94 12.26
N GLU A 93 -66.54 -20.81 12.54
CA GLU A 93 -66.66 -21.53 13.81
C GLU A 93 -65.58 -22.60 14.01
N LYS A 94 -64.93 -23.08 12.93
CA LYS A 94 -63.94 -24.17 12.96
C LYS A 94 -62.51 -23.62 12.89
N VAL A 95 -61.64 -24.19 13.71
CA VAL A 95 -60.20 -23.93 13.67
C VAL A 95 -59.60 -24.60 12.43
N SER A 96 -58.63 -23.94 11.81
CA SER A 96 -57.88 -24.51 10.70
C SER A 96 -56.78 -25.42 11.25
N GLU A 97 -56.71 -26.63 10.74
CA GLU A 97 -55.70 -27.64 11.08
C GLU A 97 -54.87 -28.05 9.86
N LEU A 98 -55.37 -27.70 8.67
CA LEU A 98 -54.74 -27.94 7.39
C LEU A 98 -54.37 -26.60 6.76
N TYR A 99 -53.38 -26.60 5.88
CA TYR A 99 -53.18 -25.53 4.92
C TYR A 99 -53.27 -26.08 3.49
N CYS A 100 -53.76 -25.26 2.57
CA CYS A 100 -53.94 -25.61 1.17
C CYS A 100 -52.88 -24.93 0.31
N LYS A 101 -51.91 -25.70 -0.18
CA LYS A 101 -50.83 -25.19 -1.03
C LYS A 101 -51.34 -24.68 -2.39
N THR A 102 -52.36 -25.35 -2.94
CA THR A 102 -53.03 -24.95 -4.19
C THR A 102 -53.69 -23.56 -4.10
N CYS A 103 -54.07 -23.13 -2.90
CA CYS A 103 -54.74 -21.86 -2.65
C CYS A 103 -53.84 -20.85 -1.93
N ASP A 104 -52.57 -20.75 -2.32
CA ASP A 104 -51.60 -19.82 -1.73
C ASP A 104 -51.43 -19.98 -0.21
N ASN A 105 -51.30 -21.23 0.24
CA ASN A 105 -51.12 -21.63 1.63
C ASN A 105 -52.27 -21.20 2.58
N LEU A 106 -53.50 -21.16 2.05
CA LEU A 106 -54.68 -20.79 2.82
C LEU A 106 -54.94 -21.75 4.00
N PRO A 107 -55.14 -21.26 5.23
CA PRO A 107 -55.60 -22.08 6.36
C PRO A 107 -57.02 -22.61 6.13
N VAL A 108 -57.20 -23.93 6.25
CA VAL A 108 -58.49 -24.60 6.04
C VAL A 108 -58.79 -25.61 7.16
N CYS A 109 -60.07 -25.78 7.47
CA CYS A 109 -60.50 -26.80 8.43
C CYS A 109 -60.68 -28.17 7.73
N MET A 110 -60.78 -29.24 8.52
CA MET A 110 -60.99 -30.60 8.00
C MET A 110 -62.26 -30.73 7.14
N ALA A 111 -63.32 -29.95 7.41
CA ALA A 111 -64.54 -29.98 6.61
C ALA A 111 -64.33 -29.45 5.17
N CYS A 112 -63.40 -28.52 4.98
CA CYS A 112 -63.07 -27.97 3.66
C CYS A 112 -62.39 -28.99 2.74
N MET A 113 -61.72 -30.01 3.30
CA MET A 113 -61.06 -31.08 2.55
C MET A 113 -62.02 -31.86 1.66
N LEU A 114 -63.27 -32.04 2.11
CA LEU A 114 -64.30 -32.77 1.37
C LEU A 114 -65.20 -31.86 0.53
N GLY A 115 -65.05 -30.54 0.68
CA GLY A 115 -65.85 -29.52 0.00
C GLY A 115 -65.05 -28.72 -1.01
N VAL A 116 -64.93 -27.41 -0.77
CA VAL A 116 -64.30 -26.44 -1.69
C VAL A 116 -62.81 -26.67 -1.95
N HIS A 117 -62.10 -27.44 -1.12
CA HIS A 117 -60.69 -27.83 -1.33
C HIS A 117 -60.52 -29.31 -1.71
N LYS A 118 -61.58 -29.97 -2.18
CA LYS A 118 -61.51 -31.36 -2.62
C LYS A 118 -60.57 -31.50 -3.82
N GLY A 119 -59.56 -32.36 -3.68
CA GLY A 119 -58.54 -32.60 -4.72
C GLY A 119 -57.41 -31.57 -4.75
N HIS A 120 -57.38 -30.61 -3.81
CA HIS A 120 -56.24 -29.71 -3.64
C HIS A 120 -55.12 -30.36 -2.80
N ASP A 121 -53.92 -29.81 -2.91
CA ASP A 121 -52.76 -30.23 -2.13
C ASP A 121 -52.86 -29.69 -0.69
N LEU A 122 -53.33 -30.55 0.22
CA LEU A 122 -53.63 -30.26 1.61
C LEU A 122 -52.63 -30.95 2.53
N HIS A 123 -52.14 -30.21 3.51
CA HIS A 123 -51.12 -30.69 4.44
C HIS A 123 -51.48 -30.30 5.87
N GLU A 124 -51.17 -31.18 6.82
CA GLU A 124 -51.34 -30.89 8.24
C GLU A 124 -50.35 -29.84 8.73
N VAL A 125 -50.85 -28.82 9.44
CA VAL A 125 -50.00 -27.73 9.94
C VAL A 125 -48.93 -28.24 10.91
N ARG A 126 -49.23 -29.28 11.71
CA ARG A 126 -48.28 -29.88 12.66
C ARG A 126 -47.09 -30.51 11.95
N ALA A 127 -47.35 -31.30 10.91
CA ALA A 127 -46.33 -31.95 10.11
C ALA A 127 -45.46 -30.92 9.36
N LEU A 128 -46.09 -29.89 8.78
CA LEU A 128 -45.37 -28.79 8.15
C LEU A 128 -44.51 -28.03 9.15
N ALA A 129 -45.06 -27.63 10.30
CA ALA A 129 -44.34 -26.87 11.32
C ALA A 129 -43.12 -27.63 11.82
N LYS A 130 -43.25 -28.94 12.06
CA LYS A 130 -42.12 -29.81 12.40
C LYS A 130 -41.04 -29.79 11.32
N SER A 131 -41.42 -30.10 10.07
CA SER A 131 -40.49 -30.10 8.93
C SER A 131 -39.79 -28.74 8.74
N LYS A 132 -40.53 -27.64 8.88
CA LYS A 132 -40.00 -26.28 8.77
C LYS A 132 -39.05 -25.91 9.90
N ARG A 133 -39.33 -26.32 11.14
CA ARG A 133 -38.41 -26.12 12.28
C ARG A 133 -37.11 -26.90 12.06
N GLU A 134 -37.19 -28.14 11.58
CA GLU A 134 -36.01 -28.97 11.25
C GLU A 134 -35.15 -28.32 10.15
N MET A 135 -35.78 -27.84 9.07
CA MET A 135 -35.08 -27.12 7.99
C MET A 135 -34.41 -25.84 8.50
N LEU A 136 -35.11 -25.04 9.31
CA LEU A 136 -34.56 -23.81 9.87
C LEU A 136 -33.39 -24.09 10.81
N ALA A 137 -33.45 -25.15 11.61
CA ALA A 137 -32.36 -25.57 12.49
C ALA A 137 -31.10 -25.94 11.69
N GLN A 138 -31.24 -26.72 10.61
CA GLN A 138 -30.12 -27.09 9.73
C GLN A 138 -29.51 -25.85 9.03
N LYS A 139 -30.36 -24.92 8.56
CA LYS A 139 -29.88 -23.66 7.99
C LYS A 139 -29.13 -22.81 9.01
N LEU A 140 -29.63 -22.73 10.24
CA LEU A 140 -28.99 -21.98 11.32
C LEU A 140 -27.61 -22.57 11.66
N GLU A 141 -27.48 -23.89 11.74
CA GLU A 141 -26.20 -24.57 11.96
C GLU A 141 -25.19 -24.27 10.84
N THR A 142 -25.65 -24.32 9.59
CA THR A 142 -24.81 -23.97 8.42
C THR A 142 -24.34 -22.51 8.49
N LEU A 143 -25.25 -21.60 8.85
CA LEU A 143 -24.97 -20.17 8.98
C LEU A 143 -23.99 -19.89 10.13
N GLU A 144 -24.13 -20.57 11.27
CA GLU A 144 -23.21 -20.50 12.41
C GLU A 144 -21.80 -20.97 12.06
N LYS A 145 -21.69 -22.04 11.27
CA LYS A 145 -20.40 -22.55 10.80
C LYS A 145 -19.66 -21.51 9.95
N VAL A 146 -20.33 -20.96 8.93
CA VAL A 146 -19.74 -19.93 8.04
C VAL A 146 -19.41 -18.65 8.82
N TYR A 147 -20.26 -18.26 9.78
CA TYR A 147 -20.00 -17.11 10.64
C TYR A 147 -18.75 -17.29 11.51
N LYS A 148 -18.52 -18.49 12.08
CA LYS A 148 -17.33 -18.81 12.86
C LYS A 148 -16.06 -18.79 11.99
N GLU A 149 -16.12 -19.36 10.79
CA GLU A 149 -15.02 -19.37 9.83
C GLU A 149 -14.63 -17.94 9.40
N ARG A 150 -15.61 -17.04 9.19
CA ARG A 150 -15.36 -15.65 8.80
C ARG A 150 -14.80 -14.77 9.93
N ASN A 151 -15.23 -14.95 11.18
CA ASN A 151 -14.75 -14.15 12.31
C ASN A 151 -13.28 -14.42 12.70
N LEU A 152 -12.65 -15.42 12.10
CA LEU A 152 -11.22 -15.69 12.26
C LEU A 152 -10.33 -14.83 11.34
N THR A 153 -10.89 -14.11 10.36
CA THR A 153 -10.15 -13.18 9.48
C THR A 153 -10.46 -11.74 9.89
N ILE A 154 -9.45 -11.03 10.44
CA ILE A 154 -9.66 -9.86 11.29
C ILE A 154 -9.27 -8.57 10.52
N PRO A 155 -10.24 -7.70 10.15
CA PRO A 155 -9.97 -6.33 9.67
C PRO A 155 -9.09 -5.51 10.64
N GLY A 156 -9.20 -5.76 11.95
CA GLY A 156 -8.35 -5.12 12.97
C GLY A 156 -6.85 -5.40 12.82
N GLN A 157 -6.44 -6.58 12.33
CA GLN A 157 -5.03 -6.88 12.06
C GLN A 157 -4.54 -6.17 10.80
N ALA A 158 -5.43 -5.94 9.83
CA ALA A 158 -5.10 -5.21 8.59
C ALA A 158 -4.80 -3.73 8.88
N LYS A 159 -5.57 -3.08 9.77
CA LYS A 159 -5.34 -1.69 10.18
C LYS A 159 -4.01 -1.51 10.92
N GLU A 160 -3.70 -2.39 11.88
CA GLU A 160 -2.41 -2.37 12.59
C GLU A 160 -1.23 -2.62 11.65
N LYS A 161 -1.36 -3.58 10.73
CA LYS A 161 -0.32 -3.93 9.76
C LYS A 161 -0.08 -2.79 8.75
N LEU A 162 -1.15 -2.15 8.26
CA LEU A 162 -1.04 -0.96 7.41
C LEU A 162 -0.32 0.18 8.13
N LEU A 163 -0.68 0.45 9.39
CA LEU A 163 -0.03 1.48 10.20
C LEU A 163 1.45 1.17 10.48
N SER A 164 1.80 -0.10 10.73
CA SER A 164 3.20 -0.49 10.93
C SER A 164 4.02 -0.37 9.66
N ASN A 165 3.49 -0.83 8.52
CA ASN A 165 4.15 -0.74 7.21
C ASN A 165 4.38 0.73 6.83
N ALA A 166 3.34 1.57 6.96
CA ALA A 166 3.43 3.02 6.75
C ALA A 166 4.55 3.67 7.57
N LYS A 167 4.68 3.26 8.84
CA LYS A 167 5.68 3.80 9.75
C LYS A 167 7.08 3.37 9.37
N SER A 168 7.30 2.08 9.10
CA SER A 168 8.61 1.57 8.67
C SER A 168 9.07 2.21 7.37
N GLU A 169 8.16 2.38 6.41
CA GLU A 169 8.48 2.90 5.08
C GLU A 169 8.75 4.41 5.10
N LYS A 170 8.02 5.14 5.95
CA LYS A 170 8.31 6.54 6.29
C LYS A 170 9.68 6.68 6.95
N GLU A 171 10.03 5.84 7.91
CA GLU A 171 11.34 5.89 8.60
C GLU A 171 12.50 5.59 7.65
N ILE A 172 12.36 4.60 6.77
CA ILE A 172 13.37 4.27 5.75
C ILE A 172 13.56 5.45 4.79
N SER A 173 12.46 6.01 4.30
CA SER A 173 12.49 7.16 3.39
C SER A 173 13.11 8.39 4.05
N LEU A 174 12.77 8.66 5.32
CA LEU A 174 13.33 9.80 6.06
C LEU A 174 14.85 9.65 6.25
N LYS A 175 15.31 8.47 6.65
CA LYS A 175 16.76 8.17 6.82
C LYS A 175 17.51 8.29 5.49
N MET A 176 16.91 7.85 4.39
CA MET A 176 17.50 7.98 3.06
C MET A 176 17.67 9.46 2.67
N TYR A 177 16.65 10.29 2.90
CA TYR A 177 16.72 11.73 2.66
C TYR A 177 17.70 12.44 3.59
N GLU A 178 17.73 12.10 4.88
CA GLU A 178 18.68 12.66 5.86
C GLU A 178 20.13 12.35 5.49
N SER A 179 20.42 11.14 5.02
CA SER A 179 21.74 10.74 4.54
C SER A 179 22.16 11.58 3.32
N LYS A 180 21.25 11.75 2.34
CA LYS A 180 21.49 12.59 1.16
C LYS A 180 21.76 14.04 1.53
N VAL A 181 20.94 14.62 2.41
CA VAL A 181 21.12 16.01 2.91
C VAL A 181 22.47 16.15 3.60
N LYS A 182 22.87 15.18 4.41
CA LYS A 182 24.17 15.20 5.11
C LYS A 182 25.34 15.16 4.13
N LYS A 183 25.28 14.29 3.11
CA LYS A 183 26.30 14.17 2.06
C LYS A 183 26.43 15.47 1.25
N THR A 184 25.30 16.03 0.81
CA THR A 184 25.31 17.31 0.08
C THR A 184 25.84 18.45 0.95
N LYS A 185 25.55 18.45 2.25
CA LYS A 185 26.08 19.46 3.18
C LYS A 185 27.60 19.37 3.33
N THR A 186 28.15 18.15 3.45
CA THR A 186 29.61 17.97 3.48
C THR A 186 30.28 18.38 2.17
N GLU A 187 29.63 18.14 1.02
CA GLU A 187 30.14 18.58 -0.28
C GLU A 187 30.13 20.12 -0.40
N ILE A 188 29.11 20.79 0.14
CA ILE A 188 29.05 22.26 0.22
C ILE A 188 30.20 22.79 1.08
N ASP A 189 30.40 22.23 2.28
CA ASP A 189 31.47 22.66 3.19
C ASP A 189 32.87 22.49 2.53
N ASP A 190 33.08 21.40 1.79
CA ASP A 190 34.33 21.15 1.04
C ASP A 190 34.55 22.17 -0.09
N VAL A 191 33.48 22.57 -0.80
CA VAL A 191 33.55 23.57 -1.87
C VAL A 191 33.81 24.97 -1.31
N GLU A 192 33.16 25.32 -0.19
CA GLU A 192 33.41 26.59 0.51
C GLU A 192 34.86 26.69 0.96
N LYS A 193 35.43 25.62 1.52
CA LYS A 193 36.84 25.57 1.90
C LYS A 193 37.78 25.77 0.70
N ARG A 194 37.51 25.11 -0.43
CA ARG A 194 38.31 25.31 -1.66
C ARG A 194 38.21 26.74 -2.19
N ARG A 195 37.03 27.37 -2.06
CA ARG A 195 36.85 28.78 -2.43
C ARG A 195 37.74 29.69 -1.59
N GLU A 196 37.83 29.47 -0.28
CA GLU A 196 38.73 30.21 0.61
C GLU A 196 40.21 29.98 0.27
N GLU A 197 40.60 28.74 -0.03
CA GLU A 197 41.97 28.39 -0.44
C GLU A 197 42.38 29.12 -1.73
N ILE A 198 41.51 29.11 -2.75
CA ILE A 198 41.73 29.84 -4.02
C ILE A 198 41.81 31.36 -3.77
N GLN A 199 40.99 31.90 -2.86
CA GLN A 199 41.04 33.32 -2.49
C GLN A 199 42.40 33.71 -1.91
N LEU A 200 42.97 32.86 -1.05
CA LEU A 200 44.27 33.07 -0.43
C LEU A 200 45.42 32.92 -1.43
N GLU A 201 45.34 31.92 -2.30
CA GLU A 201 46.34 31.68 -3.36
C GLU A 201 46.38 32.85 -4.35
N LYS A 202 45.22 33.43 -4.68
CA LYS A 202 45.11 34.67 -5.46
C LYS A 202 45.86 35.82 -4.80
N GLN A 203 45.62 36.09 -3.52
CA GLN A 203 46.30 37.17 -2.78
C GLN A 203 47.83 36.97 -2.73
N ASN A 204 48.28 35.74 -2.50
CA ASN A 204 49.70 35.41 -2.45
C ASN A 204 50.39 35.59 -3.82
N THR A 205 49.72 35.17 -4.89
CA THR A 205 50.24 35.30 -6.27
C THR A 205 50.31 36.77 -6.68
N GLU A 206 49.26 37.56 -6.37
CA GLU A 206 49.25 39.02 -6.60
C GLU A 206 50.42 39.71 -5.89
N LYS A 207 50.72 39.32 -4.64
CA LYS A 207 51.84 39.85 -3.87
C LYS A 207 53.20 39.43 -4.43
N GLN A 208 53.38 38.16 -4.79
CA GLN A 208 54.64 37.66 -5.38
C GLN A 208 54.97 38.36 -6.69
N ILE A 209 53.97 38.62 -7.54
CA ILE A 209 54.15 39.34 -8.80
C ILE A 209 54.49 40.82 -8.53
N PHE A 210 53.85 41.46 -7.55
CA PHE A 210 54.19 42.83 -7.14
C PHE A 210 55.64 42.94 -6.66
N ASP A 211 56.10 41.99 -5.85
CA ASP A 211 57.47 41.94 -5.33
C ASP A 211 58.49 41.64 -6.45
N SER A 212 58.19 40.71 -7.39
CA SER A 212 59.08 40.45 -8.54
C SER A 212 59.20 41.65 -9.47
N LEU A 213 58.10 42.41 -9.65
CA LEU A 213 58.09 43.63 -10.46
C LEU A 213 58.80 44.79 -9.77
N GLN A 214 58.82 44.87 -8.44
CA GLN A 214 59.65 45.81 -7.68
C GLN A 214 61.14 45.57 -7.92
N ILE A 215 61.57 44.30 -7.87
CA ILE A 215 62.96 43.90 -8.13
C ILE A 215 63.37 44.16 -9.58
N GLU A 216 62.48 43.91 -10.54
CA GLU A 216 62.71 44.18 -11.96
C GLU A 216 62.71 45.69 -12.28
N LYS A 217 61.82 46.45 -11.63
CA LYS A 217 61.80 47.92 -11.62
C LYS A 217 63.10 48.51 -11.08
N GLU A 218 63.65 48.00 -9.98
CA GLU A 218 64.94 48.46 -9.43
C GLU A 218 66.12 48.19 -10.38
N LYS A 219 66.06 47.12 -11.18
CA LYS A 219 67.07 46.77 -12.18
C LYS A 219 66.96 47.59 -13.48
N GLU A 220 65.77 47.99 -13.90
CA GLU A 220 65.56 48.79 -15.13
C GLU A 220 65.53 50.32 -14.90
N ILE A 221 65.30 50.80 -13.66
CA ILE A 221 65.37 52.22 -13.26
C ILE A 221 66.74 52.84 -13.56
N GLU A 222 67.80 52.04 -13.57
CA GLU A 222 69.16 52.49 -13.89
C GLU A 222 69.31 52.93 -15.37
N MET A 223 68.39 52.56 -16.27
CA MET A 223 68.50 52.86 -17.71
C MET A 223 67.40 53.74 -18.33
N VAL A 224 66.17 53.84 -17.81
CA VAL A 224 65.02 54.40 -18.59
C VAL A 224 64.24 55.51 -17.87
N ASN A 225 64.96 56.44 -17.22
CA ASN A 225 64.37 57.38 -16.26
C ASN A 225 63.60 58.60 -16.85
N LYS A 226 62.77 58.48 -17.91
CA LYS A 226 61.98 59.66 -18.34
C LYS A 226 60.67 59.49 -19.12
N LYS A 227 60.07 58.29 -19.28
CA LYS A 227 58.95 58.20 -20.25
C LYS A 227 57.71 57.35 -19.95
N TYR A 228 57.54 56.63 -18.86
CA TYR A 228 56.44 55.65 -18.81
C TYR A 228 55.65 55.60 -17.50
N GLU A 229 54.72 56.55 -17.34
CA GLU A 229 53.59 56.45 -16.39
C GLU A 229 52.33 55.81 -17.01
N GLU A 230 52.25 55.66 -18.33
CA GLU A 230 51.03 55.16 -19.03
C GLU A 230 50.92 53.63 -19.18
N LEU A 231 52.00 52.87 -18.97
CA LEU A 231 51.99 51.40 -19.09
C LEU A 231 51.29 50.67 -17.91
N ILE A 232 50.96 51.40 -16.84
CA ILE A 232 50.39 50.86 -15.59
C ILE A 232 48.91 50.44 -15.74
N LYS A 233 48.16 51.00 -16.69
CA LYS A 233 46.70 50.76 -16.80
C LYS A 233 46.29 49.57 -17.66
N LEU A 234 47.16 49.06 -18.54
CA LEU A 234 46.77 48.10 -19.58
C LEU A 234 46.96 46.62 -19.23
N LYS A 235 47.73 46.28 -18.19
CA LYS A 235 47.98 44.87 -17.80
C LYS A 235 47.14 44.38 -16.62
N THR A 236 46.37 45.24 -15.97
CA THR A 236 45.39 44.87 -14.92
C THR A 236 44.12 44.22 -15.49
N ILE A 237 43.81 44.48 -16.76
CA ILE A 237 42.57 44.03 -17.43
C ILE A 237 42.68 42.60 -17.97
N GLU A 238 43.90 42.06 -18.14
CA GLU A 238 44.10 40.78 -18.83
C GLU A 238 44.04 39.55 -17.89
N SER A 239 44.36 39.70 -16.60
CA SER A 239 44.24 38.61 -15.60
C SER A 239 42.94 38.62 -14.81
N SER A 240 42.17 39.72 -14.84
CA SER A 240 40.82 39.81 -14.22
C SER A 240 39.80 38.89 -14.89
N ASN A 241 40.03 38.46 -16.13
CA ASN A 241 39.06 37.67 -16.91
C ASN A 241 39.18 36.16 -16.59
N LEU A 242 40.38 35.64 -16.35
CA LEU A 242 40.59 34.21 -16.04
C LEU A 242 40.07 33.81 -14.64
N LEU A 243 40.12 34.73 -13.67
CA LEU A 243 39.58 34.52 -12.32
C LEU A 243 38.07 34.83 -12.25
N LYS A 244 37.57 35.85 -12.98
CA LYS A 244 36.12 36.07 -13.14
C LYS A 244 35.45 34.88 -13.81
N ASP A 245 36.07 34.27 -14.82
CA ASP A 245 35.47 33.12 -15.52
C ASP A 245 35.35 31.90 -14.60
N ARG A 246 36.33 31.67 -13.71
CA ARG A 246 36.28 30.60 -12.70
C ARG A 246 35.27 30.92 -11.59
N GLU A 247 35.24 32.14 -11.08
CA GLU A 247 34.27 32.59 -10.07
C GLU A 247 32.83 32.52 -10.62
N SER A 248 32.63 32.97 -11.86
CA SER A 248 31.36 32.87 -12.60
C SER A 248 30.98 31.42 -12.93
N SER A 249 31.95 30.51 -13.05
CA SER A 249 31.69 29.07 -13.23
C SER A 249 31.21 28.44 -11.93
N VAL A 250 31.88 28.75 -10.81
CA VAL A 250 31.50 28.26 -9.47
C VAL A 250 30.14 28.83 -9.05
N GLU A 251 29.84 30.10 -9.31
CA GLU A 251 28.51 30.67 -9.04
C GLU A 251 27.40 30.03 -9.88
N ARG A 252 27.69 29.67 -11.14
CA ARG A 252 26.75 28.94 -12.00
C ARG A 252 26.50 27.52 -11.48
N GLU A 253 27.54 26.82 -11.05
CA GLU A 253 27.41 25.50 -10.43
C GLU A 253 26.63 25.57 -9.11
N LEU A 254 26.93 26.53 -8.24
CA LEU A 254 26.22 26.76 -6.98
C LEU A 254 24.73 27.03 -7.24
N ALA A 255 24.41 27.89 -8.22
CA ALA A 255 23.04 28.19 -8.60
C ALA A 255 22.29 26.98 -9.18
N GLN A 256 22.98 26.11 -9.93
CA GLN A 256 22.40 24.85 -10.43
C GLN A 256 22.12 23.87 -9.29
N LEU A 257 23.05 23.74 -8.33
CA LEU A 257 22.88 22.87 -7.17
C LEU A 257 21.73 23.35 -6.26
N ILE A 258 21.61 24.67 -6.03
CA ILE A 258 20.49 25.26 -5.28
C ILE A 258 19.16 24.95 -5.97
N LYS A 259 19.07 25.13 -7.30
CA LYS A 259 17.85 24.79 -8.05
C LYS A 259 17.51 23.30 -7.99
N ARG A 260 18.52 22.42 -8.00
CA ARG A 260 18.34 20.97 -7.86
C ARG A 260 17.83 20.61 -6.47
N LEU A 261 18.36 21.26 -5.42
CA LEU A 261 17.90 21.11 -4.04
C LEU A 261 16.43 21.55 -3.88
N GLU A 262 16.05 22.68 -4.46
CA GLU A 262 14.67 23.16 -4.46
C GLU A 262 13.73 22.20 -5.20
N HIS A 263 14.18 21.61 -6.31
CA HIS A 263 13.42 20.60 -7.02
C HIS A 263 13.22 19.33 -6.19
N PHE A 264 14.27 18.82 -5.55
CA PHE A 264 14.14 17.66 -4.65
C PHE A 264 13.22 17.93 -3.46
N ASN A 265 13.21 19.16 -2.92
CA ASN A 265 12.28 19.53 -1.87
C ASN A 265 10.83 19.54 -2.36
N ARG A 266 10.55 20.04 -3.57
CA ARG A 266 9.22 19.97 -4.19
C ARG A 266 8.79 18.53 -4.44
N ASP A 267 9.65 17.70 -5.03
CA ASP A 267 9.35 16.28 -5.30
C ASP A 267 9.08 15.51 -4.00
N LYS A 268 9.80 15.83 -2.91
CA LYS A 268 9.55 15.29 -1.57
C LYS A 268 8.17 15.71 -1.04
N GLU A 269 7.79 16.98 -1.17
CA GLU A 269 6.48 17.47 -0.73
C GLU A 269 5.33 16.83 -1.52
N GLU A 270 5.47 16.70 -2.84
CA GLU A 270 4.50 16.03 -3.71
C GLU A 270 4.36 14.54 -3.37
N LEU A 271 5.47 13.85 -3.12
CA LEU A 271 5.45 12.45 -2.68
C LEU A 271 4.75 12.29 -1.32
N LEU A 272 5.05 13.18 -0.36
CA LEU A 272 4.42 13.15 0.96
C LEU A 272 2.90 13.37 0.88
N GLU A 273 2.45 14.29 0.03
CA GLU A 273 1.01 14.51 -0.17
C GLU A 273 0.36 13.33 -0.91
N SER A 274 1.03 12.72 -1.89
CA SER A 274 0.55 11.50 -2.56
C SER A 274 0.37 10.34 -1.58
N ILE A 275 1.36 10.09 -0.72
CA ILE A 275 1.29 9.05 0.33
C ILE A 275 0.11 9.33 1.27
N LYS A 276 -0.10 10.58 1.66
CA LYS A 276 -1.19 10.99 2.55
C LYS A 276 -2.57 10.81 1.91
N ILE A 277 -2.72 11.11 0.62
CA ILE A 277 -3.96 10.89 -0.13
C ILE A 277 -4.28 9.40 -0.21
N GLU A 278 -3.29 8.58 -0.60
CA GLU A 278 -3.43 7.12 -0.70
C GLU A 278 -3.77 6.50 0.66
N LEU A 279 -3.08 6.91 1.73
CA LEU A 279 -3.36 6.47 3.10
C LEU A 279 -4.79 6.78 3.53
N ASN A 280 -5.26 8.01 3.28
CA ASN A 280 -6.62 8.42 3.64
C ASN A 280 -7.68 7.65 2.85
N LYS A 281 -7.40 7.32 1.58
CA LYS A 281 -8.28 6.50 0.76
C LYS A 281 -8.37 5.07 1.30
N ASN A 282 -7.22 4.43 1.55
CA ASN A 282 -7.18 3.07 2.07
C ASN A 282 -7.82 2.95 3.46
N LEU A 283 -7.67 3.97 4.32
CA LEU A 283 -8.35 4.04 5.61
C LEU A 283 -9.88 4.06 5.46
N LYS A 284 -10.42 4.88 4.56
CA LYS A 284 -11.86 4.93 4.30
C LYS A 284 -12.40 3.61 3.76
N ASP A 285 -11.65 2.95 2.88
CA ASP A 285 -12.04 1.66 2.34
C ASP A 285 -12.03 0.56 3.42
N ILE A 286 -11.06 0.59 4.34
CA ILE A 286 -11.03 -0.30 5.52
C ILE A 286 -12.22 -0.01 6.44
N GLU A 287 -12.53 1.25 6.75
CA GLU A 287 -13.68 1.65 7.58
C GLU A 287 -15.01 1.16 6.97
N ALA A 288 -15.20 1.31 5.67
CA ALA A 288 -16.40 0.81 4.98
C ALA A 288 -16.53 -0.72 5.06
N ILE A 289 -15.41 -1.44 5.05
CA ILE A 289 -15.39 -2.89 5.24
C ILE A 289 -15.71 -3.23 6.71
N GLU A 290 -15.10 -2.54 7.69
CA GLU A 290 -15.40 -2.70 9.12
C GLU A 290 -16.92 -2.52 9.40
N ASP A 291 -17.53 -1.46 8.86
CA ASP A 291 -18.97 -1.19 8.97
C ASP A 291 -19.82 -2.32 8.38
N HIS A 292 -19.42 -2.83 7.20
CA HIS A 292 -20.11 -3.96 6.58
C HIS A 292 -20.04 -5.23 7.46
N PHE A 293 -18.88 -5.51 8.07
CA PHE A 293 -18.73 -6.63 9.01
C PHE A 293 -19.59 -6.42 10.28
N GLU A 294 -19.60 -5.22 10.86
CA GLU A 294 -20.40 -4.93 12.05
C GLU A 294 -21.90 -5.08 11.76
N ASN A 295 -22.38 -4.55 10.64
CA ASN A 295 -23.77 -4.68 10.21
C ASN A 295 -24.16 -6.15 9.97
N THR A 296 -23.28 -6.93 9.33
CA THR A 296 -23.50 -8.36 9.11
C THR A 296 -23.58 -9.12 10.44
N ASN A 297 -22.72 -8.79 11.41
CA ASN A 297 -22.74 -9.37 12.75
C ASN A 297 -24.03 -9.05 13.51
N LYS A 298 -24.52 -7.80 13.44
CA LYS A 298 -25.81 -7.40 14.03
C LYS A 298 -26.97 -8.19 13.43
N ARG A 299 -27.02 -8.31 12.09
CA ARG A 299 -28.05 -9.08 11.37
C ARG A 299 -28.02 -10.56 11.74
N PHE A 300 -26.83 -11.15 11.86
CA PHE A 300 -26.64 -12.53 12.32
C PHE A 300 -27.22 -12.76 13.71
N ARG A 301 -26.84 -11.94 14.71
CA ARG A 301 -27.34 -12.07 16.08
C ARG A 301 -28.87 -11.95 16.16
N ASN A 302 -29.43 -11.00 15.42
CA ASN A 302 -30.89 -10.81 15.35
C ASN A 302 -31.59 -12.02 14.73
N LEU A 303 -31.05 -12.55 13.62
CA LEU A 303 -31.61 -13.71 12.94
C LEU A 303 -31.49 -14.98 13.78
N GLN A 304 -30.37 -15.17 14.47
CA GLN A 304 -30.15 -16.29 15.38
C GLN A 304 -31.17 -16.26 16.52
N ALA A 305 -31.32 -15.12 17.21
CA ALA A 305 -32.30 -14.97 18.29
C ALA A 305 -33.74 -15.22 17.80
N LEU A 306 -34.08 -14.71 16.61
CA LEU A 306 -35.37 -14.92 15.96
C LEU A 306 -35.63 -16.40 15.65
N ALA A 307 -34.67 -17.06 14.98
CA ALA A 307 -34.78 -18.45 14.59
C ALA A 307 -34.88 -19.37 15.81
N SER A 308 -34.06 -19.15 16.85
CA SER A 308 -34.10 -19.93 18.08
C SER A 308 -35.44 -19.84 18.80
N SER A 309 -36.05 -18.65 18.89
CA SER A 309 -37.38 -18.49 19.51
C SER A 309 -38.49 -19.17 18.69
N ILE A 310 -38.44 -19.10 17.35
CA ILE A 310 -39.43 -19.79 16.50
C ILE A 310 -39.29 -21.31 16.59
N ILE A 311 -38.05 -21.82 16.65
CA ILE A 311 -37.77 -23.25 16.82
C ILE A 311 -38.29 -23.74 18.18
N ALA A 312 -38.10 -22.95 19.25
CA ALA A 312 -38.57 -23.28 20.60
C ALA A 312 -40.08 -23.12 20.79
N SER A 313 -40.77 -22.38 19.91
CA SER A 313 -42.20 -22.13 20.03
C SER A 313 -43.04 -23.38 19.74
N GLU A 314 -43.96 -23.70 20.65
CA GLU A 314 -44.98 -24.76 20.49
C GLU A 314 -46.11 -24.39 19.51
N ASN A 315 -46.16 -23.13 19.01
CA ASN A 315 -47.21 -22.68 18.10
C ASN A 315 -46.89 -23.04 16.64
N ASP A 316 -47.55 -24.08 16.13
CA ASP A 316 -47.33 -24.60 14.78
C ASP A 316 -47.70 -23.62 13.66
N TRP A 317 -48.70 -22.76 13.88
CA TRP A 317 -49.07 -21.74 12.90
C TRP A 317 -48.02 -20.62 12.81
N THR A 318 -47.41 -20.25 13.92
CA THR A 318 -46.27 -19.31 13.94
C THR A 318 -45.09 -19.88 13.18
N ALA A 319 -44.75 -21.16 13.40
CA ALA A 319 -43.70 -21.83 12.64
C ALA A 319 -44.03 -21.88 11.14
N ALA A 320 -45.24 -22.31 10.76
CA ALA A 320 -45.64 -22.41 9.36
C ALA A 320 -45.63 -21.07 8.61
N LEU A 321 -46.03 -19.97 9.28
CA LEU A 321 -46.18 -18.65 8.65
C LEU A 321 -44.90 -17.80 8.70
N CYS A 322 -44.10 -17.91 9.76
CA CYS A 322 -42.93 -17.04 9.95
C CYS A 322 -41.63 -17.66 9.42
N ILE A 323 -41.47 -18.99 9.47
CA ILE A 323 -40.22 -19.65 9.05
C ILE A 323 -39.82 -19.30 7.61
N PRO A 324 -40.72 -19.30 6.61
CA PRO A 324 -40.34 -18.96 5.23
C PRO A 324 -39.68 -17.57 5.08
N ASP A 325 -40.14 -16.58 5.85
CA ASP A 325 -39.54 -15.24 5.86
C ASP A 325 -38.15 -15.25 6.51
N VAL A 326 -37.97 -16.03 7.57
CA VAL A 326 -36.68 -16.20 8.26
C VAL A 326 -35.68 -16.96 7.39
N GLU A 327 -36.13 -17.98 6.65
CA GLU A 327 -35.32 -18.72 5.69
C GLU A 327 -34.79 -17.80 4.58
N ALA A 328 -35.65 -16.94 4.02
CA ALA A 328 -35.24 -15.98 3.01
C ALA A 328 -34.24 -14.95 3.55
N ALA A 329 -34.43 -14.48 4.80
CA ALA A 329 -33.48 -13.60 5.46
C ALA A 329 -32.12 -14.30 5.72
N ALA A 330 -32.14 -15.58 6.08
CA ALA A 330 -30.95 -16.38 6.31
C ALA A 330 -30.16 -16.60 5.01
N ASP A 331 -30.83 -16.85 3.89
CA ASP A 331 -30.19 -17.01 2.58
C ASP A 331 -29.49 -15.71 2.13
N ASN A 332 -30.10 -14.55 2.36
CA ASN A 332 -29.47 -13.27 2.07
C ASN A 332 -28.28 -13.00 2.98
N LEU A 333 -28.39 -13.30 4.27
CA LEU A 333 -27.27 -13.16 5.21
C LEU A 333 -26.11 -14.10 4.87
N LEU A 334 -26.41 -15.32 4.39
CA LEU A 334 -25.39 -16.27 3.96
C LEU A 334 -24.59 -15.75 2.75
N LYS A 335 -25.24 -15.05 1.81
CA LYS A 335 -24.55 -14.37 0.70
C LYS A 335 -23.60 -13.29 1.23
N ASP A 336 -24.06 -12.48 2.18
CA ASP A 336 -23.25 -11.43 2.79
C ASP A 336 -22.08 -11.99 3.62
N LEU A 337 -22.27 -13.16 4.26
CA LEU A 337 -21.24 -13.91 4.98
C LEU A 337 -20.18 -14.53 4.05
N LYS A 338 -20.57 -14.95 2.86
CA LYS A 338 -19.65 -15.54 1.86
C LYS A 338 -18.93 -14.50 1.01
N LYS A 339 -19.24 -13.21 1.16
CA LYS A 339 -18.56 -12.14 0.43
C LYS A 339 -17.09 -12.06 0.87
N VAL A 340 -16.19 -12.24 -0.09
CA VAL A 340 -14.73 -12.15 0.11
C VAL A 340 -14.28 -10.73 -0.24
N PHE A 341 -13.27 -10.24 0.47
CA PHE A 341 -12.64 -8.94 0.25
C PHE A 341 -11.15 -9.14 -0.08
N PRO A 342 -10.81 -9.62 -1.30
CA PRO A 342 -9.42 -9.85 -1.69
C PRO A 342 -8.59 -8.55 -1.66
N GLU A 343 -9.25 -7.40 -1.81
CA GLU A 343 -8.61 -6.08 -1.76
C GLU A 343 -8.04 -5.75 -0.38
N LEU A 344 -8.47 -6.43 0.70
CA LEU A 344 -7.98 -6.19 2.05
C LEU A 344 -6.46 -6.40 2.16
N GLN A 345 -5.93 -7.35 1.39
CA GLN A 345 -4.50 -7.68 1.40
C GLN A 345 -3.69 -6.63 0.63
N THR A 346 -4.19 -6.18 -0.52
CA THR A 346 -3.57 -5.09 -1.30
C THR A 346 -3.68 -3.73 -0.61
N LEU A 347 -4.75 -3.49 0.16
CA LEU A 347 -4.92 -2.26 0.95
C LEU A 347 -3.90 -2.14 2.09
N CYS A 348 -3.28 -3.26 2.50
CA CYS A 348 -2.20 -3.29 3.49
C CYS A 348 -0.81 -3.02 2.89
N ASP A 349 -0.66 -3.19 1.56
CA ASP A 349 0.59 -3.12 0.84
C ASP A 349 0.65 -1.77 0.08
N MET A 350 1.21 -0.74 0.71
CA MET A 350 1.44 0.53 0.04
C MET A 350 2.58 0.39 -0.97
N THR A 351 2.28 0.47 -2.26
CA THR A 351 3.29 0.49 -3.31
C THR A 351 3.64 1.93 -3.64
N ILE A 352 4.79 2.40 -3.16
CA ILE A 352 5.31 3.72 -3.55
C ILE A 352 5.92 3.59 -4.94
N HIS A 353 5.19 4.02 -5.96
CA HIS A 353 5.77 4.20 -7.28
C HIS A 353 6.72 5.40 -7.24
N TYR A 354 8.02 5.12 -7.18
CA TYR A 354 9.01 6.11 -7.55
C TYR A 354 8.77 6.46 -9.02
N THR A 355 8.13 7.59 -9.27
CA THR A 355 8.23 8.20 -10.58
C THR A 355 9.70 8.47 -10.79
N GLN A 356 10.31 7.82 -11.79
CA GLN A 356 11.46 8.39 -12.48
C GLN A 356 11.00 9.76 -12.97
N SER A 357 11.15 10.79 -12.13
CA SER A 357 10.85 12.16 -12.50
C SER A 357 11.83 12.52 -13.60
N SER A 358 11.31 12.51 -14.82
CA SER A 358 11.79 13.23 -15.98
C SER A 358 13.31 13.39 -16.02
N PHE A 359 14.01 12.34 -16.47
CA PHE A 359 15.23 12.53 -17.23
C PHE A 359 14.85 13.41 -18.42
N GLY A 360 15.09 14.72 -18.29
CA GLY A 360 15.27 15.57 -19.44
C GLY A 360 16.25 14.86 -20.36
N LYS A 361 15.99 14.93 -21.67
CA LYS A 361 16.97 14.54 -22.69
C LYS A 361 18.25 15.34 -22.45
N SER A 362 19.13 14.81 -21.62
CA SER A 362 20.51 15.20 -21.46
C SER A 362 21.27 13.89 -21.41
N SER A 363 22.09 13.73 -22.45
CA SER A 363 23.15 12.75 -22.66
C SER A 363 23.37 11.75 -21.52
N ILE A 364 23.37 10.48 -21.90
CA ILE A 364 23.82 9.32 -21.13
C ILE A 364 25.25 9.59 -20.61
N SER A 365 25.37 10.25 -19.46
CA SER A 365 26.64 10.43 -18.75
C SER A 365 26.51 10.64 -17.24
N GLU A 366 25.30 10.63 -16.65
CA GLU A 366 25.16 10.66 -15.20
C GLU A 366 25.19 9.22 -14.65
N GLU A 367 26.33 8.82 -14.09
CA GLU A 367 26.54 7.60 -13.32
C GLU A 367 25.55 7.56 -12.14
N ILE A 368 24.52 6.72 -12.25
CA ILE A 368 23.62 6.39 -11.14
C ILE A 368 24.38 5.43 -10.21
N GLU A 369 25.00 5.94 -9.14
CA GLU A 369 25.50 5.10 -8.05
C GLU A 369 24.31 4.46 -7.33
N THR A 370 23.97 3.22 -7.69
CA THR A 370 23.00 2.39 -6.96
C THR A 370 23.67 1.82 -5.71
N GLU A 371 23.28 2.30 -4.53
CA GLU A 371 23.63 1.66 -3.25
C GLU A 371 22.69 0.49 -2.98
N ILE A 372 23.23 -0.68 -2.60
CA ILE A 372 22.44 -1.84 -2.14
C ILE A 372 22.87 -2.18 -0.71
N ILE A 373 21.88 -2.47 0.15
CA ILE A 373 22.12 -3.02 1.49
C ILE A 373 22.13 -4.54 1.37
N LEU A 374 23.28 -5.15 1.59
CA LEU A 374 23.43 -6.60 1.74
C LEU A 374 23.91 -6.88 3.17
N ASN A 375 23.20 -7.73 3.91
CA ASN A 375 23.57 -8.11 5.29
C ASN A 375 23.91 -6.93 6.23
N ASN A 376 23.08 -5.88 6.24
CA ASN A 376 23.28 -4.66 7.05
C ASN A 376 24.58 -3.87 6.76
N THR A 377 25.25 -4.12 5.63
CA THR A 377 26.43 -3.37 5.20
C THR A 377 26.11 -2.57 3.93
N TYR A 378 26.53 -1.32 3.87
CA TYR A 378 26.35 -0.44 2.70
C TYR A 378 27.44 -0.72 1.66
N TYR A 379 27.01 -0.98 0.43
CA TYR A 379 27.91 -1.23 -0.70
C TYR A 379 27.66 -0.20 -1.81
N ASN A 380 28.70 0.56 -2.18
CA ASN A 380 28.65 1.39 -3.39
C ASN A 380 28.90 0.49 -4.59
N ILE A 381 27.92 0.36 -5.48
CA ILE A 381 28.06 -0.43 -6.70
C ILE A 381 28.60 0.46 -7.80
N ASN A 382 29.73 0.05 -8.35
CA ASN A 382 30.40 0.73 -9.45
C ASN A 382 30.19 -0.01 -10.78
N GLY A 383 29.88 -1.31 -10.74
CA GLY A 383 29.59 -2.10 -11.93
C GLY A 383 28.67 -3.28 -11.63
N LEU A 384 27.77 -3.57 -12.57
CA LEU A 384 26.85 -4.70 -12.51
C LEU A 384 26.79 -5.36 -13.89
N THR A 385 26.95 -6.68 -13.93
CA THR A 385 26.88 -7.44 -15.18
C THR A 385 26.31 -8.83 -14.95
N SER A 386 25.60 -9.37 -15.93
CA SER A 386 25.07 -10.73 -15.87
C SER A 386 26.08 -11.73 -16.44
N SER A 387 26.20 -12.88 -15.79
CA SER A 387 26.79 -14.07 -16.39
C SER A 387 25.75 -14.76 -17.28
N GLY A 388 26.21 -15.52 -18.27
CA GLY A 388 25.31 -16.27 -19.16
C GLY A 388 24.51 -17.38 -18.47
N GLU A 389 24.85 -17.72 -17.22
CA GLU A 389 24.20 -18.77 -16.42
C GLU A 389 23.16 -18.20 -15.42
N GLY A 390 22.76 -16.94 -15.57
CA GLY A 390 21.76 -16.30 -14.69
C GLY A 390 22.32 -15.83 -13.34
N SER A 391 23.65 -15.85 -13.15
CA SER A 391 24.27 -15.19 -12.00
C SER A 391 24.50 -13.72 -12.30
N ILE A 392 24.40 -12.85 -11.29
CA ILE A 392 24.69 -11.42 -11.42
C ILE A 392 25.99 -11.15 -10.67
N VAL A 393 26.93 -10.51 -11.35
CA VAL A 393 28.22 -10.09 -10.79
C VAL A 393 28.16 -8.60 -10.50
N ILE A 394 28.47 -8.27 -9.26
CA ILE A 394 28.45 -6.92 -8.71
C ILE A 394 29.87 -6.56 -8.30
N SER A 395 30.37 -5.43 -8.80
CA SER A 395 31.64 -4.88 -8.37
C SER A 395 31.48 -3.51 -7.73
N GLY A 396 32.26 -3.24 -6.69
CA GLY A 396 32.08 -2.03 -5.91
C GLY A 396 33.15 -1.81 -4.84
N CYS A 397 32.91 -0.82 -3.99
CA CYS A 397 33.73 -0.54 -2.81
C CYS A 397 32.82 -0.27 -1.59
N PRO A 398 33.07 -0.86 -0.40
CA PRO A 398 32.27 -0.58 0.78
C PRO A 398 32.57 0.84 1.28
N THR A 399 31.56 1.54 1.79
CA THR A 399 31.66 2.94 2.23
C THR A 399 32.70 3.16 3.33
N GLU A 400 32.96 2.13 4.16
CA GLU A 400 33.90 2.19 5.29
C GLU A 400 35.26 1.50 5.03
N ARG A 401 35.43 0.76 3.92
CA ARG A 401 36.62 -0.06 3.67
C ARG A 401 37.29 0.28 2.35
N LYS A 402 38.61 0.51 2.38
CA LYS A 402 39.48 0.81 1.23
C LYS A 402 39.71 -0.38 0.26
N GLN A 403 38.85 -1.40 0.28
CA GLN A 403 39.05 -2.64 -0.47
C GLN A 403 37.89 -2.82 -1.44
N ALA A 404 38.19 -2.86 -2.74
CA ALA A 404 37.20 -3.22 -3.76
C ALA A 404 36.71 -4.66 -3.54
N PHE A 405 35.51 -4.98 -4.01
CA PHE A 405 34.97 -6.34 -3.96
C PHE A 405 34.34 -6.73 -5.29
N ILE A 406 34.23 -8.05 -5.49
CA ILE A 406 33.36 -8.68 -6.48
C ILE A 406 32.45 -9.64 -5.73
N ILE A 407 31.14 -9.48 -5.88
CA ILE A 407 30.12 -10.36 -5.33
C ILE A 407 29.37 -11.01 -6.49
N VAL A 408 29.10 -12.30 -6.37
CA VAL A 408 28.25 -13.05 -7.30
C VAL A 408 26.97 -13.40 -6.56
N ILE A 409 25.83 -13.00 -7.10
CA ILE A 409 24.50 -13.36 -6.58
C ILE A 409 23.73 -14.22 -7.59
N ASP A 410 22.81 -15.05 -7.10
CA ASP A 410 21.86 -15.76 -7.94
C ASP A 410 20.66 -14.87 -8.32
N VAL A 411 19.78 -15.39 -9.18
CA VAL A 411 18.52 -14.72 -9.60
C VAL A 411 17.56 -14.40 -8.46
N ASN A 412 17.73 -15.02 -7.29
CA ASN A 412 16.92 -14.78 -6.09
C ASN A 412 17.59 -13.78 -5.14
N GLY A 413 18.72 -13.19 -5.53
CA GLY A 413 19.48 -12.23 -4.72
C GLY A 413 20.35 -12.85 -3.64
N LYS A 414 20.54 -14.18 -3.63
CA LYS A 414 21.42 -14.85 -2.65
C LYS A 414 22.88 -14.75 -3.09
N ILE A 415 23.76 -14.34 -2.19
CA ILE A 415 25.20 -14.33 -2.41
C ILE A 415 25.71 -15.76 -2.58
N ILE A 416 26.25 -16.05 -3.77
CA ILE A 416 26.94 -17.30 -4.09
C ILE A 416 28.42 -17.19 -3.72
N ARG A 417 29.06 -16.04 -4.01
CA ARG A 417 30.50 -15.82 -3.80
C ARG A 417 30.82 -14.37 -3.47
N GLU A 418 31.91 -14.18 -2.72
CA GLU A 418 32.50 -12.87 -2.43
C GLU A 418 34.02 -12.95 -2.57
N LYS A 419 34.60 -11.99 -3.29
CA LYS A 419 36.05 -11.79 -3.43
C LYS A 419 36.40 -10.37 -3.01
N LYS A 420 37.32 -10.23 -2.07
CA LYS A 420 37.92 -8.94 -1.70
C LYS A 420 39.18 -8.71 -2.51
N ILE A 421 39.30 -7.53 -3.08
CA ILE A 421 40.42 -7.10 -3.91
C ILE A 421 41.17 -6.02 -3.14
N THR A 422 42.42 -6.30 -2.81
CA THR A 422 43.34 -5.32 -2.25
C THR A 422 43.72 -4.31 -3.33
N SER A 423 43.30 -3.07 -3.14
CA SER A 423 43.76 -1.91 -3.92
C SER A 423 44.73 -1.11 -3.05
N GLY A 424 45.83 -0.62 -3.65
CA GLY A 424 46.84 0.16 -2.94
C GLY A 424 46.47 1.64 -2.73
N VAL A 425 45.26 2.06 -3.11
CA VAL A 425 44.85 3.48 -3.15
C VAL A 425 43.49 3.65 -2.47
N ASN A 426 43.25 4.79 -1.83
CA ASN A 426 41.95 5.13 -1.22
C ASN A 426 40.86 5.20 -2.29
N GLY A 427 39.75 4.48 -2.11
CA GLY A 427 38.52 4.62 -2.91
C GLY A 427 38.60 4.11 -4.36
N PRO A 428 39.01 2.85 -4.60
CA PRO A 428 39.09 2.30 -5.96
C PRO A 428 37.70 2.22 -6.62
N TRP A 429 37.49 3.03 -7.66
CA TRP A 429 36.39 2.83 -8.61
C TRP A 429 36.61 1.51 -9.33
N HIS A 430 35.72 0.53 -9.13
CA HIS A 430 35.87 -0.82 -9.65
C HIS A 430 34.68 -1.20 -10.51
N THR A 431 34.80 -1.03 -11.82
CA THR A 431 33.73 -1.34 -12.78
C THR A 431 33.97 -2.71 -13.41
N CYS A 432 32.90 -3.34 -13.93
CA CYS A 432 32.97 -4.68 -14.50
C CYS A 432 32.07 -4.84 -15.72
N ALA A 433 32.45 -5.75 -16.62
CA ALA A 433 31.69 -6.12 -17.81
C ALA A 433 31.88 -7.62 -18.13
N SER A 434 30.81 -8.28 -18.57
CA SER A 434 30.84 -9.70 -18.93
C SER A 434 31.74 -9.95 -20.15
N LEU A 435 32.78 -10.75 -19.99
CA LEU A 435 33.71 -11.10 -21.09
C LEU A 435 33.29 -12.41 -21.76
N SER A 436 32.78 -13.36 -20.98
CA SER A 436 32.21 -14.62 -21.45
C SER A 436 31.18 -15.13 -20.44
N GLN A 437 30.61 -16.33 -20.67
CA GLN A 437 29.65 -16.91 -19.73
C GLN A 437 30.21 -17.09 -18.31
N THR A 438 31.53 -17.31 -18.18
CA THR A 438 32.19 -17.59 -16.89
C THR A 438 33.18 -16.51 -16.46
N LYS A 439 33.57 -15.58 -17.35
CA LYS A 439 34.60 -14.57 -17.06
C LYS A 439 34.04 -13.16 -17.11
N VAL A 440 34.49 -12.32 -16.18
CA VAL A 440 34.15 -10.91 -16.07
C VAL A 440 35.41 -10.09 -16.15
N ALA A 441 35.46 -9.14 -17.08
CA ALA A 441 36.51 -8.14 -17.15
C ALA A 441 36.24 -7.04 -16.13
N THR A 442 37.30 -6.53 -15.52
CA THR A 442 37.23 -5.50 -14.48
C THR A 442 38.28 -4.43 -14.72
N VAL A 443 37.97 -3.20 -14.32
CA VAL A 443 38.98 -2.14 -14.23
C VAL A 443 38.90 -1.46 -12.88
N CYS A 444 40.05 -1.02 -12.38
CA CYS A 444 40.18 -0.45 -11.06
C CYS A 444 41.15 0.73 -11.09
N GLN A 445 40.75 1.86 -10.52
CA GLN A 445 41.62 3.03 -10.41
C GLN A 445 42.87 2.71 -9.55
N PRO A 446 44.05 3.27 -9.91
CA PRO A 446 44.25 4.27 -10.96
C PRO A 446 44.35 3.70 -12.38
N ASN A 447 44.91 2.51 -12.57
CA ASN A 447 45.25 1.99 -13.90
C ASN A 447 45.30 0.46 -13.96
N THR A 448 44.46 -0.25 -13.21
CA THR A 448 44.44 -1.72 -13.20
C THR A 448 43.37 -2.26 -14.13
N VAL A 449 43.68 -3.31 -14.87
CA VAL A 449 42.74 -4.16 -15.62
C VAL A 449 42.81 -5.59 -15.08
N GLY A 450 41.69 -6.28 -14.99
CA GLY A 450 41.60 -7.63 -14.44
C GLY A 450 40.53 -8.50 -15.09
N ILE A 451 40.63 -9.80 -14.83
CA ILE A 451 39.65 -10.82 -15.22
C ILE A 451 39.35 -11.65 -13.99
N TYR A 452 38.07 -11.75 -13.68
CA TYR A 452 37.52 -12.59 -12.62
C TYR A 452 36.80 -13.79 -13.25
N ASP A 453 37.14 -15.00 -12.79
CA ASP A 453 36.43 -16.21 -13.18
C ASP A 453 35.40 -16.59 -12.10
N ILE A 454 34.14 -16.66 -12.51
CA ILE A 454 33.00 -16.88 -11.64
C ILE A 454 33.04 -18.31 -11.06
N TYR A 455 33.52 -19.29 -11.83
CA TYR A 455 33.43 -20.71 -11.50
C TYR A 455 34.46 -21.15 -10.46
N ASP A 456 35.67 -20.60 -10.50
CA ASP A 456 36.75 -20.98 -9.57
C ASP A 456 37.13 -19.86 -8.56
N ASN A 457 36.51 -18.67 -8.68
CA ASN A 457 36.78 -17.51 -7.83
C ASN A 457 38.23 -16.99 -7.96
N SER A 458 38.90 -17.29 -9.07
CA SER A 458 40.21 -16.77 -9.43
C SER A 458 40.11 -15.34 -9.95
N TYR A 459 41.18 -14.57 -9.76
CA TYR A 459 41.26 -13.19 -10.20
C TYR A 459 42.67 -12.88 -10.68
N THR A 460 42.81 -12.56 -11.96
CA THR A 460 44.07 -12.15 -12.59
C THR A 460 44.01 -10.65 -12.88
N LYS A 461 45.07 -9.91 -12.57
CA LYS A 461 45.13 -8.45 -12.81
C LYS A 461 46.51 -8.01 -13.29
N ARG A 462 46.57 -6.90 -14.02
CA ARG A 462 47.80 -6.19 -14.43
C ARG A 462 47.61 -4.68 -14.29
N ASN A 463 48.69 -3.95 -14.02
CA ASN A 463 48.65 -2.50 -14.23
C ASN A 463 48.87 -2.22 -15.72
N ILE A 464 48.05 -1.32 -16.25
CA ILE A 464 48.11 -0.94 -17.65
C ILE A 464 49.45 -0.25 -17.98
N SER A 465 50.02 0.48 -17.02
CA SER A 465 51.37 1.06 -17.13
C SER A 465 52.47 0.05 -17.41
N ASP A 466 52.27 -1.22 -17.04
CA ASP A 466 53.29 -2.26 -17.15
C ASP A 466 53.25 -2.95 -18.52
N VAL A 467 52.15 -2.79 -19.27
CA VAL A 467 51.90 -3.45 -20.56
C VAL A 467 51.79 -2.46 -21.73
N ILE A 468 51.82 -1.15 -21.47
CA ILE A 468 51.81 -0.09 -22.49
C ILE A 468 53.05 0.78 -22.34
N SER A 469 53.71 1.09 -23.45
CA SER A 469 54.97 1.85 -23.49
C SER A 469 54.88 3.31 -23.02
N SER A 470 53.69 3.91 -23.01
CA SER A 470 53.45 5.30 -22.59
C SER A 470 52.11 5.44 -21.88
N TRP A 471 52.11 5.30 -20.55
CA TRP A 471 50.96 5.61 -19.69
C TRP A 471 51.18 6.92 -18.93
N PRO A 472 50.37 7.97 -19.15
CA PRO A 472 50.53 9.25 -18.44
C PRO A 472 50.29 9.13 -16.94
N LYS A 473 51.04 9.93 -16.16
CA LYS A 473 51.03 9.88 -14.69
C LYS A 473 49.67 10.25 -14.07
N ASP A 474 48.89 11.10 -14.74
CA ASP A 474 47.59 11.58 -14.25
C ASP A 474 46.39 10.90 -14.95
N ARG A 475 46.63 9.76 -15.63
CA ARG A 475 45.58 9.04 -16.37
C ARG A 475 44.91 7.98 -15.50
N PHE A 476 43.59 8.11 -15.35
CA PHE A 476 42.75 7.18 -14.59
C PHE A 476 41.83 6.38 -15.51
N VAL A 477 41.78 5.05 -15.30
CA VAL A 477 40.73 4.21 -15.89
C VAL A 477 39.39 4.54 -15.24
N LYS A 478 38.31 4.44 -16.03
CA LYS A 478 36.96 4.81 -15.58
C LYS A 478 35.94 3.72 -15.87
N CYS A 479 35.93 3.19 -17.08
CA CYS A 479 34.94 2.20 -17.49
C CYS A 479 35.57 1.04 -18.25
N VAL A 480 34.86 -0.09 -18.27
CA VAL A 480 35.21 -1.27 -19.06
C VAL A 480 33.99 -1.71 -19.86
N ALA A 481 34.24 -2.07 -21.10
CA ALA A 481 33.32 -2.79 -21.97
C ALA A 481 34.05 -4.01 -22.55
N THR A 482 33.31 -4.91 -23.17
CA THR A 482 33.87 -6.13 -23.75
C THR A 482 33.33 -6.32 -25.16
N ASP A 483 34.12 -6.99 -25.99
CA ASP A 483 33.71 -7.54 -27.27
C ASP A 483 33.82 -9.07 -27.14
N PRO A 484 32.73 -9.75 -26.74
CA PRO A 484 32.75 -11.19 -26.47
C PRO A 484 33.04 -12.03 -27.72
N VAL A 485 32.79 -11.50 -28.92
CA VAL A 485 33.03 -12.24 -30.18
C VAL A 485 34.53 -12.40 -30.41
N ASN A 486 35.31 -11.35 -30.11
CA ASN A 486 36.75 -11.35 -30.29
C ASN A 486 37.53 -11.52 -28.98
N ASN A 487 36.85 -11.76 -27.86
CA ASN A 487 37.44 -11.81 -26.52
C ASN A 487 38.27 -10.56 -26.16
N HIS A 488 37.85 -9.38 -26.63
CA HIS A 488 38.54 -8.14 -26.30
C HIS A 488 37.94 -7.44 -25.09
N ILE A 489 38.80 -6.80 -24.32
CA ILE A 489 38.46 -5.91 -23.21
C ILE A 489 38.75 -4.49 -23.66
N LEU A 490 37.74 -3.62 -23.59
CA LEU A 490 37.78 -2.23 -23.99
C LEU A 490 37.81 -1.36 -22.73
N VAL A 491 38.89 -0.63 -22.49
CA VAL A 491 39.10 0.17 -21.28
C VAL A 491 39.07 1.65 -21.63
N GLY A 492 38.09 2.37 -21.08
CA GLY A 492 37.94 3.81 -21.20
C GLY A 492 38.61 4.57 -20.05
N CYS A 493 39.17 5.73 -20.37
CA CYS A 493 39.84 6.61 -19.41
C CYS A 493 39.05 7.90 -19.20
N ARG A 494 39.26 8.54 -18.05
CA ARG A 494 38.60 9.80 -17.68
C ARG A 494 39.04 10.95 -18.59
N ASP A 495 38.09 11.78 -19.00
CA ASP A 495 38.28 13.06 -19.71
C ASP A 495 39.07 12.98 -21.04
N ILE A 496 39.14 11.78 -21.65
CA ILE A 496 39.79 11.55 -22.95
C ILE A 496 38.98 10.60 -23.84
N ARG A 497 39.21 10.66 -25.16
CA ARG A 497 38.49 9.86 -26.17
C ARG A 497 39.15 8.53 -26.51
N ASP A 498 40.25 8.21 -25.83
CA ASP A 498 41.03 6.99 -26.10
C ASP A 498 40.47 5.78 -25.34
N VAL A 499 40.27 4.69 -26.07
CA VAL A 499 39.84 3.38 -25.58
C VAL A 499 40.95 2.37 -25.83
N TYR A 500 41.45 1.77 -24.77
CA TYR A 500 42.54 0.79 -24.80
C TYR A 500 41.96 -0.60 -24.94
N VAL A 501 42.46 -1.37 -25.91
CA VAL A 501 41.96 -2.71 -26.21
C VAL A 501 42.97 -3.74 -25.68
N PHE A 502 42.50 -4.72 -24.92
CA PHE A 502 43.27 -5.85 -24.40
C PHE A 502 42.66 -7.18 -24.85
N ASP A 503 43.46 -8.24 -24.87
CA ASP A 503 42.98 -9.62 -25.02
C ASP A 503 42.50 -10.22 -23.67
N ASP A 504 41.98 -11.44 -23.70
CA ASP A 504 41.55 -12.22 -22.53
C ASP A 504 42.70 -12.77 -21.67
N GLN A 505 43.93 -12.37 -21.98
CA GLN A 505 45.14 -12.61 -21.20
C GLN A 505 45.74 -11.31 -20.62
N LEU A 506 45.01 -10.19 -20.75
CA LEU A 506 45.41 -8.85 -20.30
C LEU A 506 46.66 -8.29 -21.01
N ASN A 507 46.91 -8.70 -22.26
CA ASN A 507 47.92 -8.09 -23.12
C ASN A 507 47.31 -6.93 -23.90
N TYR A 508 48.04 -5.82 -24.00
CA TYR A 508 47.61 -4.66 -24.78
C TYR A 508 47.68 -4.96 -26.29
N LEU A 509 46.60 -4.66 -27.00
CA LEU A 509 46.48 -4.89 -28.44
C LEU A 509 46.61 -3.60 -29.24
N ARG A 510 45.79 -2.59 -28.93
CA ARG A 510 45.72 -1.31 -29.68
C ARG A 510 44.94 -0.25 -28.91
N ILE A 511 44.98 0.99 -29.41
CA ILE A 511 44.18 2.12 -28.95
C ILE A 511 43.16 2.49 -30.04
N LEU A 512 41.94 2.85 -29.63
CA LEU A 512 40.88 3.37 -30.48
C LEU A 512 40.52 4.78 -30.00
N THR A 513 40.46 5.77 -30.88
CA THR A 513 40.03 7.13 -30.51
C THR A 513 38.60 7.35 -30.99
N LEU A 514 37.67 7.56 -30.06
CA LEU A 514 36.25 7.82 -30.35
C LEU A 514 36.07 9.15 -31.13
N PRO A 515 35.03 9.37 -31.96
CA PRO A 515 34.78 10.62 -32.69
C PRO A 515 34.39 11.84 -31.80
N GLU A 516 34.53 13.07 -32.31
CA GLU A 516 34.25 14.32 -31.55
C GLU A 516 32.78 14.50 -31.12
N MET A 517 31.87 13.79 -31.78
CA MET A 517 30.44 13.86 -31.54
C MET A 517 29.97 13.10 -30.29
N ILE A 518 30.88 12.37 -29.63
CA ILE A 518 30.61 11.65 -28.38
C ILE A 518 31.34 12.45 -27.28
N LYS A 519 30.60 13.33 -26.60
CA LYS A 519 31.06 14.10 -25.44
C LYS A 519 30.47 13.54 -24.16
#